data_AF-A0A398AM61-F1
#
_entry.id   AF-A0A398AM61-F1
#
_cell.length_a   1.000
_cell.length_b   1.000
_cell.length_c   1.000
_cell.angle_alpha   90.00
_cell.angle_beta   90.00
_cell.angle_gamma   90.00
#
_symmetry.space_group_name_H-M   'P 1'
#
loop_
_entity.id
_entity.type
_entity.pdbx_description
1 polymer ?
#
loop_
_entity_poly.entity_id
_entity_poly.type
_entity_poly.pdbx_seq_one_letter_code
_entity_poly.pdbx_strand_id
1 'polypeptide(L)'
;MEVVDVCAGRVRTQNLAELSPLLISLITEGISLNTNGSVYHPEEGSEDSEPEVFGTATECAILNFGVKLGMNFDEGKSKSTIFRVSPFNSRRKRRGVAVQLHDSQVRVHWKGAAKTILASCQGYMDMDNIASMDQEKISHFENTIDDMCNEGLRCAALAYRTYPEGDINRNEAFTNIPDSNLVLLAIIGIKDSCRPGIGDAIQQCCNAGIRVCMVTGDDLLTAKAIAMECGILTATSDINTTILASEFSSMSDAEREEIAENILVMGRSSPDENLLLLKELRKKGHVVAATGKGIRDAPSLRQADISLAMGIGGTSIVKECSDIIVLDDSFASILTVIQWGRSLYTNIQRFVQFRLTVSASALIICVVVAVHSHEIPLNVAQLLWVNLLIDTFGALALASEPPIDNLMRRPPVRKGAPFITKLMWAKFVLQVAYQVTALLLLNFHGESILKLENKSLDHAYKVKNTLVFNSFVFCQVFNEFECRTHDQTNIFSGILKNHLFLGTIIITVILQVIVIECLGIFISTVRLDWKQWLISIGIGFFSQVAGRFPFQAFPYLRN
;
A
#
# COMPACT_ATOMS: atom_id res chain seq x y z
N MET A 1 -0.67 -18.01 8.39
CA MET A 1 -1.03 -19.39 8.73
C MET A 1 -0.08 -19.97 9.77
N GLU A 2 -0.63 -20.37 10.92
CA GLU A 2 0.10 -21.08 11.98
C GLU A 2 -0.75 -22.23 12.52
N VAL A 3 -0.10 -23.29 13.00
CA VAL A 3 -0.78 -24.31 13.81
C VAL A 3 -0.97 -23.74 15.20
N VAL A 4 -2.23 -23.53 15.59
CA VAL A 4 -2.58 -22.92 16.89
C VAL A 4 -3.19 -23.92 17.86
N ASP A 5 -3.61 -25.08 17.35
CA ASP A 5 -4.35 -26.06 18.12
C ASP A 5 -4.03 -27.48 17.65
N VAL A 6 -3.93 -28.39 18.58
CA VAL A 6 -3.53 -29.77 18.34
C VAL A 6 -4.39 -30.70 19.18
N CYS A 7 -5.02 -31.67 18.54
CA CYS A 7 -5.64 -32.79 19.19
C CYS A 7 -4.76 -34.03 18.99
N ALA A 8 -4.16 -34.51 20.08
CA ALA A 8 -3.32 -35.70 20.13
C ALA A 8 -3.88 -36.67 21.17
N GLY A 9 -4.09 -37.93 20.79
CA GLY A 9 -4.87 -38.84 21.63
C GLY A 9 -6.27 -38.28 21.89
N ARG A 10 -6.70 -38.24 23.16
CA ARG A 10 -7.99 -37.65 23.56
C ARG A 10 -7.90 -36.20 24.04
N VAL A 11 -6.71 -35.61 24.00
CA VAL A 11 -6.46 -34.29 24.58
C VAL A 11 -6.33 -33.27 23.45
N ARG A 12 -7.15 -32.23 23.53
CA ARG A 12 -7.04 -31.01 22.74
C ARG A 12 -6.21 -30.02 23.55
N THR A 13 -5.02 -29.68 23.09
CA THR A 13 -4.09 -28.80 23.81
C THR A 13 -3.44 -27.79 22.88
N GLN A 14 -3.18 -26.60 23.44
CA GLN A 14 -2.35 -25.57 22.81
C GLN A 14 -0.91 -25.62 23.34
N ASN A 15 -0.67 -26.36 24.44
CA ASN A 15 0.63 -26.51 25.06
C ASN A 15 1.36 -27.75 24.52
N LEU A 16 2.39 -27.49 23.72
CA LEU A 16 3.19 -28.53 23.07
C LEU A 16 4.01 -29.40 24.04
N ALA A 17 4.20 -28.95 25.28
CA ALA A 17 4.93 -29.66 26.33
C ALA A 17 4.15 -30.85 26.93
N GLU A 18 2.85 -30.98 26.64
CA GLU A 18 2.00 -32.07 27.13
C GLU A 18 2.07 -33.34 26.25
N LEU A 19 2.74 -33.27 25.10
CA LEU A 19 2.86 -34.37 24.15
C LEU A 19 3.97 -35.34 24.58
N SER A 20 3.75 -36.64 24.38
CA SER A 20 4.76 -37.65 24.73
C SER A 20 5.99 -37.58 23.80
N PRO A 21 7.20 -37.92 24.29
CA PRO A 21 8.41 -37.87 23.48
C PRO A 21 8.35 -38.76 22.23
N LEU A 22 7.69 -39.93 22.34
CA LEU A 22 7.51 -40.85 21.23
C LEU A 22 6.60 -40.26 20.15
N LEU A 23 5.51 -39.61 20.55
CA LEU A 23 4.59 -38.94 19.65
C LEU A 23 5.27 -37.77 18.92
N ILE A 24 6.06 -36.96 19.65
CA ILE A 24 6.85 -35.87 19.07
C ILE A 24 7.83 -36.43 18.03
N SER A 25 8.54 -37.51 18.33
CA SER A 25 9.46 -38.14 17.39
C SER A 25 8.76 -38.62 16.10
N LEU A 26 7.56 -39.21 16.21
CA LEU A 26 6.80 -39.70 15.04
C LEU A 26 6.21 -38.56 14.20
N ILE A 27 5.75 -37.49 14.86
CA ILE A 27 5.24 -36.29 14.20
C ILE A 27 6.38 -35.57 13.48
N THR A 28 7.54 -35.38 14.11
CA THR A 28 8.69 -34.69 13.52
C THR A 28 9.30 -35.48 12.34
N GLU A 29 9.37 -36.81 12.44
CA GLU A 29 9.73 -37.69 11.32
C GLU A 29 8.72 -37.54 10.16
N GLY A 30 7.43 -37.63 10.47
CA GLY A 30 6.36 -37.47 9.48
C GLY A 30 6.39 -36.10 8.79
N ILE A 31 6.66 -35.02 9.53
CA ILE A 31 6.71 -33.66 8.99
C ILE A 31 7.95 -33.45 8.12
N SER A 32 9.13 -33.82 8.60
CA SER A 32 10.40 -33.62 7.87
C SER A 32 10.45 -34.37 6.54
N LEU A 33 9.85 -35.56 6.48
CA LEU A 33 9.89 -36.43 5.31
C LEU A 33 8.70 -36.28 4.37
N ASN A 34 7.52 -35.89 4.89
CA ASN A 34 6.30 -35.76 4.09
C ASN A 34 6.04 -34.32 3.60
N THR A 35 7.02 -33.42 3.66
CA THR A 35 6.91 -32.03 3.19
C THR A 35 7.83 -31.77 1.99
N ASN A 36 7.34 -30.98 1.02
CA ASN A 36 8.19 -30.47 -0.07
C ASN A 36 8.96 -29.21 0.31
N GLY A 37 8.61 -28.61 1.44
CA GLY A 37 9.26 -27.40 1.92
C GLY A 37 10.68 -27.65 2.42
N SER A 38 11.38 -26.56 2.69
CA SER A 38 12.71 -26.57 3.29
C SER A 38 12.74 -25.56 4.44
N VAL A 39 13.47 -25.92 5.50
CA VAL A 39 13.77 -25.03 6.61
C VAL A 39 15.23 -24.61 6.45
N TYR A 40 15.50 -23.32 6.44
CA TYR A 40 16.84 -22.77 6.39
C TYR A 40 17.12 -22.01 7.69
N HIS A 41 18.22 -22.36 8.34
CA HIS A 41 18.74 -21.62 9.48
C HIS A 41 19.86 -20.72 8.96
N PRO A 42 19.76 -19.38 9.07
CA PRO A 42 20.85 -18.49 8.71
C PRO A 42 22.12 -18.84 9.50
N GLU A 43 23.28 -18.92 8.84
CA GLU A 43 24.55 -19.23 9.52
C GLU A 43 25.01 -18.09 10.46
N GLU A 44 25.57 -18.50 11.61
CA GLU A 44 26.19 -17.75 12.71
C GLU A 44 26.25 -16.21 12.61
N GLY A 45 25.38 -15.54 13.38
CA GLY A 45 25.43 -14.09 13.58
C GLY A 45 24.25 -13.48 14.37
N SER A 46 23.14 -14.19 14.51
CA SER A 46 21.96 -13.74 15.29
C SER A 46 21.27 -14.93 15.94
N GLU A 47 21.53 -15.18 17.22
CA GLU A 47 20.83 -16.19 18.03
C GLU A 47 19.30 -15.94 18.12
N ASP A 48 18.82 -14.77 17.69
CA ASP A 48 17.41 -14.36 17.64
C ASP A 48 16.74 -14.43 16.24
N SER A 49 17.43 -14.88 15.18
CA SER A 49 16.79 -14.97 13.85
C SER A 49 15.86 -16.19 13.75
N GLU A 50 14.58 -15.94 13.49
CA GLU A 50 13.59 -16.99 13.24
C GLU A 50 13.97 -17.82 11.99
N PRO A 51 13.75 -19.15 12.00
CA PRO A 51 14.05 -20.02 10.87
C PRO A 51 13.21 -19.67 9.63
N GLU A 52 13.86 -19.55 8.49
CA GLU A 52 13.17 -19.28 7.22
C GLU A 52 12.61 -20.57 6.63
N VAL A 53 11.28 -20.62 6.48
CA VAL A 53 10.58 -21.81 5.99
C VAL A 53 9.94 -21.58 4.63
N PHE A 54 10.38 -22.36 3.65
CA PHE A 54 9.90 -22.31 2.28
C PHE A 54 8.92 -23.44 1.99
N GLY A 55 7.85 -23.16 1.23
CA GLY A 55 6.83 -24.16 0.89
C GLY A 55 5.48 -23.53 0.57
N THR A 56 4.45 -24.36 0.43
CA THR A 56 3.07 -23.86 0.39
C THR A 56 2.65 -23.35 1.78
N ALA A 57 1.72 -22.39 1.88
CA ALA A 57 1.35 -21.77 3.17
C ALA A 57 0.97 -22.80 4.27
N THR A 58 0.25 -23.87 3.88
CA THR A 58 -0.09 -24.98 4.78
C THR A 58 1.13 -25.82 5.16
N GLU A 59 2.07 -26.03 4.24
CA GLU A 59 3.31 -26.75 4.54
C GLU A 59 4.26 -25.94 5.42
N CYS A 60 4.39 -24.62 5.19
CA CYS A 60 5.15 -23.74 6.06
C CYS A 60 4.58 -23.73 7.47
N ALA A 61 3.25 -23.69 7.64
CA ALA A 61 2.62 -23.78 8.95
C ALA A 61 2.95 -25.10 9.67
N ILE A 62 2.91 -26.23 8.95
CA ILE A 62 3.22 -27.56 9.50
C ILE A 62 4.73 -27.70 9.79
N LEU A 63 5.59 -27.13 8.96
CA LEU A 63 7.04 -27.13 9.17
C LEU A 63 7.43 -26.28 10.38
N ASN A 64 6.87 -25.06 10.49
CA ASN A 64 7.03 -24.22 11.68
C ASN A 64 6.54 -24.92 12.94
N PHE A 65 5.44 -25.67 12.85
CA PHE A 65 4.97 -26.51 13.94
C PHE A 65 5.99 -27.60 14.33
N GLY A 66 6.59 -28.27 13.35
CA GLY A 66 7.68 -29.22 13.60
C GLY A 66 8.89 -28.56 14.27
N VAL A 67 9.31 -27.38 13.81
CA VAL A 67 10.44 -26.65 14.42
C VAL A 67 10.13 -26.21 15.85
N LYS A 68 8.90 -25.75 16.13
CA LYS A 68 8.43 -25.45 17.50
C LYS A 68 8.46 -26.68 18.43
N LEU A 69 8.34 -27.89 17.87
CA LEU A 69 8.50 -29.16 18.59
C LEU A 69 9.96 -29.62 18.78
N GLY A 70 10.94 -28.82 18.34
CA GLY A 70 12.37 -29.16 18.42
C GLY A 70 12.87 -30.03 17.26
N MET A 71 12.16 -30.07 16.12
CA MET A 71 12.58 -30.81 14.93
C MET A 71 13.84 -30.21 14.31
N ASN A 72 14.88 -31.03 14.17
CA ASN A 72 16.00 -30.75 13.28
C ASN A 72 15.72 -31.32 11.88
N PHE A 73 15.49 -30.45 10.91
CA PHE A 73 15.03 -30.82 9.57
C PHE A 73 16.06 -31.66 8.79
N ASP A 74 17.34 -31.29 8.85
CA ASP A 74 18.42 -31.97 8.12
C ASP A 74 18.76 -33.33 8.76
N GLU A 75 18.67 -33.41 10.08
CA GLU A 75 18.87 -34.65 10.82
C GLU A 75 17.75 -35.68 10.52
N GLY A 76 16.49 -35.23 10.44
CA GLY A 76 15.37 -36.11 10.09
C GLY A 76 15.47 -36.70 8.69
N LYS A 77 15.91 -35.90 7.71
CA LYS A 77 16.14 -36.36 6.33
C LYS A 77 17.35 -37.27 6.17
N SER A 78 18.40 -37.08 6.97
CA SER A 78 19.61 -37.92 6.89
C SER A 78 19.46 -39.27 7.59
N LYS A 79 18.65 -39.35 8.65
CA LYS A 79 18.37 -40.58 9.42
C LYS A 79 17.55 -41.64 8.68
N SER A 80 16.96 -41.30 7.54
CA SER A 80 15.96 -42.17 6.93
C SER A 80 15.98 -42.10 5.40
N THR A 81 15.78 -43.23 4.74
CA THR A 81 15.79 -43.31 3.28
C THR A 81 14.36 -43.33 2.75
N ILE A 82 14.05 -42.39 1.87
CA ILE A 82 12.72 -42.32 1.25
C ILE A 82 12.62 -43.42 0.19
N PHE A 83 11.72 -44.36 0.40
CA PHE A 83 11.46 -45.44 -0.54
C PHE A 83 10.52 -45.00 -1.66
N ARG A 84 9.41 -44.32 -1.32
CA ARG A 84 8.41 -43.86 -2.30
C ARG A 84 7.59 -42.69 -1.77
N VAL A 85 7.23 -41.77 -2.66
CA VAL A 85 6.37 -40.61 -2.36
C VAL A 85 5.08 -40.71 -3.19
N SER A 86 3.93 -40.56 -2.54
CA SER A 86 2.64 -40.34 -3.18
C SER A 86 2.32 -38.84 -3.11
N PRO A 87 2.40 -38.10 -4.24
CA PRO A 87 2.19 -36.66 -4.25
C PRO A 87 0.74 -36.30 -3.90
N PHE A 88 0.54 -35.06 -3.44
CA PHE A 88 -0.79 -34.59 -3.08
C PHE A 88 -1.72 -34.61 -4.31
N ASN A 89 -2.87 -35.26 -4.17
CA ASN A 89 -3.90 -35.31 -5.21
C ASN A 89 -5.16 -34.58 -4.72
N SER A 90 -5.63 -33.57 -5.45
CA SER A 90 -6.78 -32.74 -5.07
C SER A 90 -8.09 -33.52 -4.89
N ARG A 91 -8.27 -34.66 -5.58
CA ARG A 91 -9.44 -35.53 -5.38
C ARG A 91 -9.35 -36.33 -4.08
N ARG A 92 -8.16 -36.82 -3.74
CA ARG A 92 -7.92 -37.64 -2.53
C ARG A 92 -7.57 -36.81 -1.29
N LYS A 93 -7.22 -35.53 -1.45
CA LYS A 93 -6.88 -34.55 -0.39
C LYS A 93 -5.84 -35.04 0.64
N ARG A 94 -4.92 -35.91 0.23
CA ARG A 94 -3.87 -36.49 1.08
C ARG A 94 -2.56 -36.71 0.31
N ARG A 95 -1.45 -36.78 1.03
CA ARG A 95 -0.08 -37.04 0.56
C ARG A 95 0.58 -38.04 1.51
N GLY A 96 1.33 -39.00 0.94
CA GLY A 96 1.97 -40.05 1.72
C GLY A 96 3.44 -40.25 1.35
N VAL A 97 4.25 -40.69 2.30
CA VAL A 97 5.65 -41.07 2.10
C VAL A 97 5.92 -42.39 2.80
N ALA A 98 6.57 -43.31 2.10
CA ALA A 98 7.09 -44.55 2.65
C ALA A 98 8.60 -44.41 2.86
N VAL A 99 9.05 -44.73 4.07
CA VAL A 99 10.39 -44.49 4.59
C VAL A 99 10.94 -45.80 5.12
N GLN A 100 12.22 -46.08 4.87
CA GLN A 100 12.94 -47.17 5.48
C GLN A 100 13.81 -46.64 6.62
N LEU A 101 13.60 -47.20 7.82
CA LEU A 101 14.43 -46.93 9.00
C LEU A 101 15.72 -47.78 8.96
N HIS A 102 16.73 -47.36 9.72
CA HIS A 102 18.00 -48.10 9.85
C HIS A 102 17.81 -49.55 10.32
N ASP A 103 16.76 -49.83 11.11
CA ASP A 103 16.40 -51.16 11.61
C ASP A 103 15.62 -52.00 10.57
N SER A 104 15.74 -51.68 9.27
CA SER A 104 15.04 -52.33 8.15
C SER A 104 13.50 -52.31 8.17
N GLN A 105 12.88 -51.71 9.19
CA GLN A 105 11.43 -51.50 9.25
C GLN A 105 11.00 -50.44 8.23
N VAL A 106 9.82 -50.63 7.64
CA VAL A 106 9.23 -49.66 6.72
C VAL A 106 8.11 -48.92 7.43
N ARG A 107 8.18 -47.59 7.46
CA ARG A 107 7.16 -46.72 8.03
C ARG A 107 6.53 -45.86 6.95
N VAL A 108 5.21 -45.78 6.97
CA VAL A 108 4.43 -44.98 6.03
C VAL A 108 3.79 -43.85 6.80
N HIS A 109 4.03 -42.61 6.37
CA HIS A 109 3.42 -41.41 6.93
C HIS A 109 2.43 -40.80 5.94
N TRP A 110 1.27 -40.38 6.44
CA TRP A 110 0.23 -39.69 5.68
C TRP A 110 -0.11 -38.34 6.31
N LYS A 111 -0.29 -37.33 5.45
CA LYS A 111 -0.77 -35.99 5.82
C LYS A 111 -1.87 -35.55 4.86
N GLY A 112 -2.88 -34.84 5.36
CA GLY A 112 -4.02 -34.47 4.51
C GLY A 112 -5.17 -33.85 5.29
N ALA A 113 -6.32 -33.72 4.63
CA ALA A 113 -7.55 -33.24 5.25
C ALA A 113 -7.96 -34.16 6.41
N ALA A 114 -8.31 -33.58 7.56
CA ALA A 114 -8.54 -34.32 8.80
C ALA A 114 -9.59 -35.43 8.66
N LYS A 115 -10.78 -35.11 8.13
CA LYS A 115 -11.86 -36.10 7.89
C LYS A 115 -11.44 -37.23 6.94
N THR A 116 -10.64 -36.93 5.92
CA THR A 116 -10.21 -37.93 4.93
C THR A 116 -9.20 -38.92 5.51
N ILE A 117 -8.27 -38.45 6.35
CA ILE A 117 -7.32 -39.33 7.02
C ILE A 117 -7.98 -40.10 8.15
N LEU A 118 -8.85 -39.46 8.94
CA LEU A 118 -9.60 -40.13 10.01
C LEU A 118 -10.39 -41.33 9.50
N ALA A 119 -11.04 -41.21 8.33
CA ALA A 119 -11.76 -42.32 7.68
C ALA A 119 -10.86 -43.51 7.29
N SER A 120 -9.54 -43.31 7.23
CA SER A 120 -8.55 -44.35 6.90
C SER A 120 -7.85 -44.93 8.14
N CYS A 121 -8.15 -44.42 9.33
CA CYS A 121 -7.51 -44.82 10.59
C CYS A 121 -8.29 -45.95 11.30
N GLN A 122 -7.58 -46.98 11.77
CA GLN A 122 -8.12 -48.06 12.62
C GLN A 122 -7.60 -48.02 14.05
N GLY A 123 -6.56 -47.24 14.31
CA GLY A 123 -6.06 -46.97 15.65
C GLY A 123 -5.70 -45.51 15.82
N TYR A 124 -5.44 -45.12 17.06
CA TYR A 124 -4.91 -43.80 17.41
C TYR A 124 -3.82 -43.94 18.47
N MET A 125 -2.90 -42.99 18.49
CA MET A 125 -1.84 -42.91 19.49
C MET A 125 -2.40 -42.20 20.73
N ASP A 126 -2.44 -42.89 21.86
CA ASP A 126 -2.80 -42.32 23.16
C ASP A 126 -1.56 -42.32 24.04
N MET A 127 -0.94 -41.14 24.20
CA MET A 127 0.41 -41.00 24.76
C MET A 127 1.43 -41.89 24.02
N ASP A 128 1.79 -43.04 24.58
CA ASP A 128 2.77 -43.98 24.03
C ASP A 128 2.16 -45.32 23.59
N ASN A 129 0.84 -45.51 23.74
CA ASN A 129 0.17 -46.76 23.37
C ASN A 129 -0.74 -46.58 22.15
N ILE A 130 -0.75 -47.60 21.28
CA ILE A 130 -1.66 -47.66 20.14
C ILE A 130 -2.98 -48.28 20.61
N ALA A 131 -4.05 -47.49 20.63
CA ALA A 131 -5.39 -47.94 20.99
C ALA A 131 -6.25 -48.16 19.75
N SER A 132 -7.20 -49.10 19.82
CA SER A 132 -8.18 -49.34 18.74
C SER A 132 -9.15 -48.17 18.60
N MET A 133 -9.53 -47.89 17.36
CA MET A 133 -10.53 -46.87 17.04
C MET A 133 -11.94 -47.50 17.09
N ASP A 134 -12.70 -47.17 18.14
CA ASP A 134 -14.10 -47.60 18.30
C ASP A 134 -15.05 -46.53 17.73
N GLN A 135 -16.31 -46.90 17.43
CA GLN A 135 -17.31 -45.99 16.83
C GLN A 135 -17.51 -44.69 17.64
N GLU A 136 -17.49 -44.79 18.97
CA GLU A 136 -17.59 -43.64 19.88
C GLU A 136 -16.39 -42.70 19.76
N LYS A 137 -15.18 -43.25 19.59
CA LYS A 137 -13.94 -42.46 19.46
C LYS A 137 -13.85 -41.78 18.09
N ILE A 138 -14.30 -42.46 17.04
CA ILE A 138 -14.42 -41.85 15.70
C ILE A 138 -15.35 -40.63 15.79
N SER A 139 -16.51 -40.79 16.42
CA SER A 139 -17.49 -39.71 16.62
C SER A 139 -16.90 -38.55 17.44
N HIS A 140 -16.10 -38.87 18.47
CA HIS A 140 -15.38 -37.85 19.25
C HIS A 140 -14.40 -37.03 18.39
N PHE A 141 -13.56 -37.68 17.58
CA PHE A 141 -12.64 -36.99 16.69
C PHE A 141 -13.35 -36.19 15.60
N GLU A 142 -14.47 -36.69 15.07
CA GLU A 142 -15.29 -35.95 14.12
C GLU A 142 -15.87 -34.68 14.74
N ASN A 143 -16.40 -34.76 15.96
CA ASN A 143 -16.88 -33.60 16.70
C ASN A 143 -15.75 -32.60 16.98
N THR A 144 -14.56 -33.05 17.38
CA THR A 144 -13.41 -32.17 17.59
C THR A 144 -12.98 -31.46 16.30
N ILE A 145 -13.01 -32.15 15.15
CA ILE A 145 -12.73 -31.53 13.85
C ILE A 145 -13.78 -30.46 13.54
N ASP A 146 -15.06 -30.75 13.80
CA ASP A 146 -16.15 -29.81 13.54
C ASP A 146 -16.09 -28.59 14.48
N ASP A 147 -15.73 -28.78 15.75
CA ASP A 147 -15.50 -27.69 16.71
C ASP A 147 -14.34 -26.79 16.26
N MET A 148 -13.20 -27.37 15.88
CA MET A 148 -12.08 -26.62 15.32
C MET A 148 -12.47 -25.86 14.05
N CYS A 149 -13.27 -26.46 13.17
CA CYS A 149 -13.76 -25.81 11.96
C CYS A 149 -14.72 -24.65 12.29
N ASN A 150 -15.57 -24.80 13.30
CA ASN A 150 -16.47 -23.75 13.78
C ASN A 150 -15.71 -22.57 14.39
N GLU A 151 -14.55 -22.81 14.99
CA GLU A 151 -13.60 -21.78 15.44
C GLU A 151 -12.80 -21.13 14.29
N GLY A 152 -13.07 -21.53 13.04
CA GLY A 152 -12.43 -20.97 11.85
C GLY A 152 -11.05 -21.56 11.53
N LEU A 153 -10.70 -22.70 12.14
CA LEU A 153 -9.43 -23.38 11.89
C LEU A 153 -9.54 -24.32 10.69
N ARG A 154 -8.48 -24.35 9.88
CA ARG A 154 -8.32 -25.35 8.83
C ARG A 154 -7.71 -26.61 9.42
N CYS A 155 -8.50 -27.68 9.53
CA CYS A 155 -8.04 -28.94 10.12
C CYS A 155 -7.26 -29.82 9.12
N ALA A 156 -6.09 -30.28 9.53
CA ALA A 156 -5.34 -31.35 8.86
C ALA A 156 -5.03 -32.47 9.86
N ALA A 157 -4.77 -33.68 9.38
CA ALA A 157 -4.37 -34.79 10.25
C ALA A 157 -3.05 -35.40 9.79
N LEU A 158 -2.33 -35.95 10.76
CA LEU A 158 -1.10 -36.72 10.61
C LEU A 158 -1.37 -38.14 11.07
N ALA A 159 -1.02 -39.11 10.24
CA ALA A 159 -1.17 -40.52 10.55
C ALA A 159 0.04 -41.31 10.06
N TYR A 160 0.28 -42.46 10.68
CA TYR A 160 1.38 -43.34 10.28
C TYR A 160 0.99 -44.81 10.35
N ARG A 161 1.83 -45.67 9.78
CA ARG A 161 1.76 -47.11 9.94
C ARG A 161 3.16 -47.71 9.83
N THR A 162 3.50 -48.63 10.73
CA THR A 162 4.76 -49.38 10.70
C THR A 162 4.52 -50.79 10.16
N TYR A 163 5.44 -51.26 9.32
CA TYR A 163 5.48 -52.63 8.81
C TYR A 163 6.78 -53.30 9.26
N PRO A 164 6.72 -54.44 9.98
CA PRO A 164 7.90 -55.16 10.44
C PRO A 164 8.66 -55.82 9.27
N GLU A 165 9.91 -56.18 9.54
CA GLU A 165 10.78 -56.87 8.57
C GLU A 165 10.14 -58.21 8.14
N GLY A 166 9.91 -58.38 6.83
CA GLY A 166 9.39 -59.63 6.25
C GLY A 166 7.94 -59.58 5.73
N ASP A 167 7.15 -58.58 6.13
CA ASP A 167 5.74 -58.43 5.68
C ASP A 167 5.63 -57.80 4.27
N ILE A 168 6.73 -57.27 3.75
CA ILE A 168 6.80 -56.56 2.47
C ILE A 168 7.78 -57.31 1.56
N ASN A 169 7.27 -57.99 0.53
CA ASN A 169 8.09 -58.54 -0.55
C ASN A 169 8.80 -57.38 -1.28
N ARG A 170 10.11 -57.21 -1.03
CA ARG A 170 10.95 -56.15 -1.62
C ARG A 170 10.90 -56.09 -3.16
N ASN A 171 10.53 -57.19 -3.82
CA ASN A 171 10.44 -57.31 -5.28
C ASN A 171 9.05 -56.96 -5.87
N GLU A 172 7.99 -56.90 -5.07
CA GLU A 172 6.66 -56.39 -5.44
C GLU A 172 6.42 -55.02 -4.77
N ALA A 173 7.47 -54.19 -4.77
CA ALA A 173 7.51 -52.87 -4.15
C ALA A 173 6.28 -52.02 -4.52
N PHE A 174 5.30 -51.97 -3.61
CA PHE A 174 4.17 -51.04 -3.55
C PHE A 174 3.85 -50.32 -4.86
N THR A 175 3.07 -50.88 -5.77
CA THR A 175 2.53 -50.10 -6.91
C THR A 175 1.82 -48.83 -6.43
N ASN A 176 1.20 -48.88 -5.24
CA ASN A 176 0.72 -47.73 -4.47
C ASN A 176 1.06 -47.86 -2.98
N ILE A 177 1.26 -46.73 -2.31
CA ILE A 177 1.46 -46.66 -0.84
C ILE A 177 0.16 -47.12 -0.15
N PRO A 178 0.22 -47.99 0.89
CA PRO A 178 -0.96 -48.44 1.62
C PRO A 178 -1.68 -47.27 2.27
N ASP A 179 -2.99 -47.25 2.13
CA ASP A 179 -3.85 -46.15 2.51
C ASP A 179 -4.95 -46.56 3.52
N SER A 180 -4.84 -47.76 4.09
CA SER A 180 -5.76 -48.35 5.05
C SER A 180 -5.05 -48.80 6.34
N ASN A 181 -5.84 -48.93 7.42
CA ASN A 181 -5.43 -49.28 8.79
C ASN A 181 -4.33 -48.37 9.34
N LEU A 182 -4.48 -47.06 9.15
CA LEU A 182 -3.53 -46.08 9.69
C LEU A 182 -3.74 -45.89 11.19
N VAL A 183 -2.69 -45.45 11.88
CA VAL A 183 -2.75 -44.97 13.26
C VAL A 183 -2.74 -43.45 13.24
N LEU A 184 -3.77 -42.83 13.79
CA LEU A 184 -3.87 -41.38 13.92
C LEU A 184 -2.86 -40.88 14.96
N LEU A 185 -1.98 -39.95 14.57
CA LEU A 185 -1.03 -39.32 15.48
C LEU A 185 -1.64 -38.06 16.09
N ALA A 186 -2.05 -37.13 15.23
CA ALA A 186 -2.58 -35.84 15.66
C ALA A 186 -3.50 -35.23 14.59
N ILE A 187 -4.48 -34.46 15.05
CA ILE A 187 -5.26 -33.51 14.26
C ILE A 187 -4.75 -32.12 14.61
N ILE A 188 -4.39 -31.33 13.61
CA ILE A 188 -3.85 -29.98 13.76
C ILE A 188 -4.83 -28.96 13.19
N GLY A 189 -5.09 -27.91 13.96
CA GLY A 189 -5.87 -26.74 13.57
C GLY A 189 -4.96 -25.63 13.10
N ILE A 190 -5.04 -25.31 11.81
CA ILE A 190 -4.24 -24.26 11.18
C ILE A 190 -5.10 -22.99 11.12
N LYS A 191 -4.72 -21.94 11.85
CA LYS A 191 -5.36 -20.63 11.76
C LYS A 191 -4.70 -19.80 10.68
N ASP A 192 -5.48 -19.17 9.81
CA ASP A 192 -4.99 -18.09 8.96
C ASP A 192 -5.16 -16.75 9.68
N SER A 193 -4.13 -16.34 10.40
CA SER A 193 -4.12 -15.07 11.15
C SER A 193 -3.95 -13.87 10.21
N CYS A 194 -4.63 -12.76 10.55
CA CYS A 194 -4.33 -11.47 9.95
C CYS A 194 -2.86 -11.11 10.26
N ARG A 195 -2.13 -10.52 9.30
CA ARG A 195 -0.77 -10.02 9.56
C ARG A 195 -0.83 -8.88 10.60
N PRO A 196 0.21 -8.71 11.44
CA PRO A 196 0.28 -7.61 12.39
C PRO A 196 0.17 -6.26 11.67
N GLY A 197 -0.53 -5.30 12.28
CA GLY A 197 -0.72 -3.94 11.75
C GLY A 197 -1.80 -3.79 10.66
N ILE A 198 -2.41 -4.88 10.16
CA ILE A 198 -3.49 -4.78 9.17
C ILE A 198 -4.71 -4.03 9.73
N GLY A 199 -5.10 -4.33 10.98
CA GLY A 199 -6.26 -3.69 11.62
C GLY A 199 -6.11 -2.17 11.70
N ASP A 200 -4.98 -1.70 12.23
CA ASP A 200 -4.65 -0.27 12.29
C ASP A 200 -4.65 0.38 10.90
N ALA A 201 -4.12 -0.35 9.91
CA ALA A 201 -4.03 0.16 8.56
C ALA A 201 -5.39 0.29 7.87
N ILE A 202 -6.28 -0.70 8.06
CA ILE A 202 -7.67 -0.63 7.59
C ILE A 202 -8.41 0.51 8.28
N GLN A 203 -8.21 0.69 9.59
CA GLN A 203 -8.82 1.80 10.31
C GLN A 203 -8.35 3.16 9.77
N GLN A 204 -7.07 3.31 9.42
CA GLN A 204 -6.56 4.52 8.76
C GLN A 204 -7.17 4.74 7.37
N CYS A 205 -7.37 3.69 6.57
CA CYS A 205 -8.10 3.76 5.30
C CYS A 205 -9.54 4.27 5.52
N CYS A 206 -10.26 3.66 6.47
CA CYS A 206 -11.64 4.03 6.79
C CYS A 206 -11.74 5.48 7.29
N ASN A 207 -10.84 5.90 8.18
CA ASN A 207 -10.75 7.30 8.65
C ASN A 207 -10.45 8.29 7.50
N ALA A 208 -9.75 7.82 6.47
CA ALA A 208 -9.46 8.59 5.26
C ALA A 208 -10.62 8.59 4.24
N GLY A 209 -11.78 8.02 4.59
CA GLY A 209 -12.95 7.88 3.74
C GLY A 209 -12.77 6.84 2.61
N ILE A 210 -11.82 5.92 2.75
CA ILE A 210 -11.59 4.83 1.80
C ILE A 210 -12.31 3.60 2.32
N ARG A 211 -13.15 3.03 1.46
CA ARG A 211 -13.89 1.81 1.76
C ARG A 211 -13.05 0.59 1.37
N VAL A 212 -12.81 -0.30 2.33
CA VAL A 212 -12.09 -1.56 2.10
C VAL A 212 -13.11 -2.69 1.92
N CYS A 213 -13.00 -3.44 0.82
CA CYS A 213 -13.86 -4.58 0.52
C CYS A 213 -13.00 -5.84 0.39
N MET A 214 -13.36 -6.90 1.11
CA MET A 214 -12.76 -8.22 1.03
C MET A 214 -13.50 -9.08 0.00
N VAL A 215 -12.77 -9.62 -0.97
CA VAL A 215 -13.30 -10.54 -1.97
C VAL A 215 -12.43 -11.78 -1.97
N THR A 216 -13.00 -12.94 -1.65
CA THR A 216 -12.25 -14.19 -1.52
C THR A 216 -12.99 -15.39 -2.11
N GLY A 217 -12.20 -16.36 -2.58
CA GLY A 217 -12.70 -17.67 -2.97
C GLY A 217 -12.96 -18.61 -1.80
N ASP A 218 -12.62 -18.21 -0.57
CA ASP A 218 -12.87 -19.00 0.64
C ASP A 218 -14.34 -18.97 1.04
N ASP A 219 -14.71 -19.81 2.00
CA ASP A 219 -16.07 -19.83 2.54
C ASP A 219 -16.47 -18.50 3.17
N LEU A 220 -17.74 -18.13 3.04
CA LEU A 220 -18.26 -16.86 3.57
C LEU A 220 -18.09 -16.77 5.09
N LEU A 221 -18.22 -17.88 5.83
CA LEU A 221 -18.06 -17.87 7.29
C LEU A 221 -16.62 -17.53 7.70
N THR A 222 -15.63 -18.14 7.04
CA THR A 222 -14.22 -17.85 7.26
C THR A 222 -13.88 -16.41 6.88
N ALA A 223 -14.38 -15.95 5.73
CA ALA A 223 -14.19 -14.58 5.29
C ALA A 223 -14.77 -13.56 6.29
N LYS A 224 -15.95 -13.83 6.85
CA LYS A 224 -16.57 -13.01 7.90
C LYS A 224 -15.72 -12.94 9.17
N ALA A 225 -15.20 -14.08 9.63
CA ALA A 225 -14.35 -14.13 10.81
C ALA A 225 -13.07 -13.30 10.63
N ILE A 226 -12.38 -13.46 9.50
CA ILE A 226 -11.17 -12.68 9.18
C ILE A 226 -11.50 -11.19 9.01
N ALA A 227 -12.61 -10.87 8.34
CA ALA A 227 -13.03 -9.49 8.15
C ALA A 227 -13.39 -8.78 9.47
N MET A 228 -13.91 -9.50 10.46
CA MET A 228 -14.10 -8.98 11.82
C MET A 228 -12.77 -8.81 12.56
N GLU A 229 -11.86 -9.78 12.47
CA GLU A 229 -10.53 -9.71 13.11
C GLU A 229 -9.68 -8.54 12.56
N CYS A 230 -9.72 -8.33 11.24
CA CYS A 230 -9.01 -7.26 10.56
C CYS A 230 -9.75 -5.89 10.62
N GLY A 231 -10.96 -5.80 11.19
CA GLY A 231 -11.70 -4.54 11.34
C GLY A 231 -12.39 -4.00 10.08
N ILE A 232 -12.62 -4.85 9.07
CA ILE A 232 -13.43 -4.52 7.88
C ILE A 232 -14.91 -4.55 8.23
N LEU A 233 -15.33 -5.57 8.99
CA LEU A 233 -16.67 -5.66 9.56
C LEU A 233 -16.64 -5.21 11.01
N THR A 234 -17.65 -4.45 11.42
CA THR A 234 -17.87 -4.07 12.82
C THR A 234 -19.05 -4.88 13.37
N ALA A 235 -19.13 -5.07 14.69
CA ALA A 235 -20.27 -5.78 15.31
C ALA A 235 -21.65 -5.13 15.02
N THR A 236 -21.66 -3.88 14.55
CA THR A 236 -22.85 -3.12 14.15
C THR A 236 -23.12 -3.15 12.63
N SER A 237 -22.33 -3.89 11.84
CA SER A 237 -22.50 -3.97 10.39
C SER A 237 -23.77 -4.75 10.03
N ASP A 238 -24.58 -4.20 9.11
CA ASP A 238 -25.82 -4.82 8.65
C ASP A 238 -25.58 -6.17 7.95
N ILE A 239 -26.59 -7.04 7.99
CA ILE A 239 -26.59 -8.37 7.34
C ILE A 239 -26.27 -8.26 5.84
N ASN A 240 -26.70 -7.17 5.20
CA ASN A 240 -26.53 -6.91 3.76
C ASN A 240 -25.09 -6.53 3.36
N THR A 241 -24.16 -6.41 4.31
CA THR A 241 -22.74 -6.10 4.03
C THR A 241 -21.94 -7.32 3.57
N THR A 242 -22.52 -8.51 3.69
CA THR A 242 -21.86 -9.78 3.39
C THR A 242 -22.70 -10.61 2.44
N ILE A 243 -22.10 -11.15 1.38
CA ILE A 243 -22.85 -11.86 0.34
C ILE A 243 -22.05 -13.04 -0.23
N LEU A 244 -22.75 -14.07 -0.71
CA LEU A 244 -22.16 -15.10 -1.56
C LEU A 244 -22.05 -14.59 -2.99
N ALA A 245 -20.93 -14.83 -3.66
CA ALA A 245 -20.72 -14.37 -5.03
C ALA A 245 -21.80 -14.90 -6.01
N SER A 246 -22.27 -16.13 -5.81
CA SER A 246 -23.35 -16.72 -6.61
C SER A 246 -24.68 -15.97 -6.46
N GLU A 247 -24.98 -15.46 -5.26
CA GLU A 247 -26.19 -14.67 -5.01
C GLU A 247 -26.08 -13.32 -5.74
N PHE A 248 -24.93 -12.66 -5.63
CA PHE A 248 -24.65 -11.40 -6.32
C PHE A 248 -24.80 -11.54 -7.85
N SER A 249 -24.24 -12.61 -8.42
CA SER A 249 -24.35 -12.90 -9.86
C SER A 249 -25.79 -13.14 -10.32
N SER A 250 -26.63 -13.71 -9.46
CA SER A 250 -28.03 -14.04 -9.79
C SER A 250 -29.00 -12.85 -9.72
N MET A 251 -28.61 -11.75 -9.07
CA MET A 251 -29.42 -10.53 -8.94
C MET A 251 -29.59 -9.81 -10.28
N SER A 252 -30.62 -8.98 -10.39
CA SER A 252 -30.80 -8.09 -11.55
C SER A 252 -29.77 -6.96 -11.57
N ASP A 253 -29.50 -6.37 -12.73
CA ASP A 253 -28.49 -5.32 -12.86
C ASP A 253 -28.79 -4.09 -11.98
N ALA A 254 -30.08 -3.75 -11.77
CA ALA A 254 -30.47 -2.63 -10.90
C ALA A 254 -30.21 -2.93 -9.41
N GLU A 255 -30.54 -4.14 -8.97
CA GLU A 255 -30.28 -4.57 -7.58
C GLU A 255 -28.79 -4.70 -7.31
N ARG A 256 -28.01 -5.22 -8.27
CA ARG A 256 -26.55 -5.29 -8.15
C ARG A 256 -25.94 -3.91 -8.00
N GLU A 257 -26.40 -2.93 -8.77
CA GLU A 257 -25.87 -1.57 -8.70
C GLU A 257 -26.11 -0.96 -7.30
N GLU A 258 -27.31 -1.15 -6.74
CA GLU A 258 -27.66 -0.66 -5.40
C GLU A 258 -26.84 -1.35 -4.30
N ILE A 259 -26.75 -2.68 -4.34
CA ILE A 259 -26.11 -3.49 -3.29
C ILE A 259 -24.58 -3.43 -3.39
N ALA A 260 -24.00 -3.25 -4.58
CA ALA A 260 -22.54 -3.22 -4.79
C ALA A 260 -21.83 -2.22 -3.87
N GLU A 261 -22.45 -1.06 -3.64
CA GLU A 261 -21.92 -0.05 -2.72
C GLU A 261 -21.97 -0.44 -1.26
N ASN A 262 -22.75 -1.45 -0.86
CA ASN A 262 -22.94 -1.88 0.52
C ASN A 262 -22.17 -3.16 0.86
N ILE A 263 -21.67 -3.89 -0.14
CA ILE A 263 -20.84 -5.09 0.07
C ILE A 263 -19.48 -4.73 0.66
N LEU A 264 -19.12 -5.37 1.77
CA LEU A 264 -17.81 -5.31 2.42
C LEU A 264 -17.10 -6.66 2.35
N VAL A 265 -17.84 -7.77 2.33
CA VAL A 265 -17.27 -9.12 2.24
C VAL A 265 -18.04 -9.95 1.21
N MET A 266 -17.32 -10.46 0.22
CA MET A 266 -17.84 -11.41 -0.76
C MET A 266 -17.06 -12.73 -0.66
N GLY A 267 -17.77 -13.82 -0.36
CA GLY A 267 -17.21 -15.16 -0.20
C GLY A 267 -17.52 -16.08 -1.39
N ARG A 268 -16.73 -17.15 -1.52
CA ARG A 268 -16.77 -18.18 -2.58
C ARG A 268 -16.76 -17.60 -3.99
N SER A 269 -16.03 -16.51 -4.20
CA SER A 269 -16.06 -15.82 -5.48
C SER A 269 -15.18 -16.47 -6.54
N SER A 270 -15.64 -16.43 -7.78
CA SER A 270 -14.87 -16.78 -8.97
C SER A 270 -14.25 -15.53 -9.63
N PRO A 271 -13.22 -15.68 -10.50
CA PRO A 271 -12.59 -14.53 -11.16
C PRO A 271 -13.57 -13.64 -11.94
N ASP A 272 -14.59 -14.24 -12.56
CA ASP A 272 -15.60 -13.52 -13.34
C ASP A 272 -16.56 -12.72 -12.43
N GLU A 273 -16.86 -13.23 -11.24
CA GLU A 273 -17.73 -12.56 -10.25
C GLU A 273 -17.02 -11.39 -9.58
N ASN A 274 -15.71 -11.53 -9.31
CA ASN A 274 -14.87 -10.43 -8.84
C ASN A 274 -14.88 -9.27 -9.86
N LEU A 275 -14.77 -9.62 -11.14
CA LEU A 275 -14.84 -8.65 -12.24
C LEU A 275 -16.21 -7.99 -12.33
N LEU A 276 -17.29 -8.72 -12.09
CA LEU A 276 -18.65 -8.18 -12.08
C LEU A 276 -18.80 -7.11 -11.00
N LEU A 277 -18.41 -7.41 -9.76
CA LEU A 277 -18.44 -6.44 -8.65
C LEU A 277 -17.63 -5.19 -8.97
N LEU A 278 -16.43 -5.37 -9.51
CA LEU A 278 -15.55 -4.26 -9.89
C LEU A 278 -16.18 -3.37 -10.97
N LYS A 279 -16.86 -3.96 -11.96
CA LYS A 279 -17.56 -3.21 -13.01
C LYS A 279 -18.71 -2.38 -12.44
N GLU A 280 -19.52 -2.93 -11.54
CA GLU A 280 -20.63 -2.20 -10.93
C GLU A 280 -20.13 -1.01 -10.07
N LEU A 281 -19.08 -1.21 -9.28
CA LEU A 281 -18.46 -0.14 -8.50
C LEU A 281 -17.93 1.00 -9.39
N ARG A 282 -17.29 0.66 -10.52
CA ARG A 282 -16.79 1.64 -11.48
C ARG A 282 -17.92 2.35 -12.22
N LYS A 283 -19.01 1.65 -12.54
CA LYS A 283 -20.20 2.21 -13.20
C LYS A 283 -20.86 3.29 -12.34
N LYS A 284 -20.89 3.10 -11.02
CA LYS A 284 -21.33 4.13 -10.05
C LYS A 284 -20.36 5.30 -9.86
N GLY A 285 -19.21 5.28 -10.53
CA GLY A 285 -18.25 6.38 -10.54
C GLY A 285 -17.18 6.32 -9.44
N HIS A 286 -17.09 5.21 -8.70
CA HIS A 286 -15.99 4.99 -7.77
C HIS A 286 -14.68 4.72 -8.52
N VAL A 287 -13.56 5.10 -7.92
CA VAL A 287 -12.22 4.72 -8.37
C VAL A 287 -11.80 3.50 -7.56
N VAL A 288 -11.61 2.36 -8.23
CA VAL A 288 -11.39 1.09 -7.55
C VAL A 288 -9.92 0.68 -7.68
N ALA A 289 -9.26 0.53 -6.53
CA ALA A 289 -7.96 -0.11 -6.43
C ALA A 289 -8.15 -1.59 -6.08
N ALA A 290 -7.58 -2.50 -6.87
CA ALA A 290 -7.63 -3.93 -6.61
C ALA A 290 -6.26 -4.44 -6.15
N THR A 291 -6.25 -5.35 -5.18
CA THR A 291 -5.04 -6.02 -4.72
C THR A 291 -5.16 -7.53 -4.87
N GLY A 292 -4.07 -8.20 -5.25
CA GLY A 292 -4.09 -9.62 -5.54
C GLY A 292 -2.73 -10.31 -5.40
N LYS A 293 -2.78 -11.63 -5.28
CA LYS A 293 -1.60 -12.51 -5.12
C LYS A 293 -1.64 -13.68 -6.09
N GLY A 294 -2.82 -14.23 -6.34
CA GLY A 294 -3.00 -15.44 -7.13
C GLY A 294 -3.36 -15.15 -8.59
N ILE A 295 -3.10 -16.12 -9.47
CA ILE A 295 -3.46 -16.05 -10.91
C ILE A 295 -4.96 -15.76 -11.10
N ARG A 296 -5.80 -16.16 -10.14
CA ARG A 296 -7.24 -15.88 -10.09
C ARG A 296 -7.58 -14.40 -10.05
N ASP A 297 -6.69 -13.57 -9.50
CA ASP A 297 -6.91 -12.13 -9.31
C ASP A 297 -6.51 -11.34 -10.56
N ALA A 298 -5.72 -11.93 -11.46
CA ALA A 298 -5.16 -11.26 -12.63
C ALA A 298 -6.21 -10.56 -13.52
N PRO A 299 -7.40 -11.15 -13.80
CA PRO A 299 -8.43 -10.47 -14.58
C PRO A 299 -8.94 -9.21 -13.87
N SER A 300 -9.20 -9.29 -12.57
CA SER A 300 -9.69 -8.16 -11.76
C SER A 300 -8.65 -7.04 -11.66
N LEU A 301 -7.38 -7.39 -11.50
CA LEU A 301 -6.27 -6.44 -11.47
C LEU A 301 -6.19 -5.64 -12.78
N ARG A 302 -6.22 -6.31 -13.94
CA ARG A 302 -6.18 -5.62 -15.25
C ARG A 302 -7.35 -4.66 -15.47
N GLN A 303 -8.50 -4.93 -14.86
CA GLN A 303 -9.72 -4.13 -15.07
C GLN A 303 -9.87 -3.02 -14.01
N ALA A 304 -9.13 -3.06 -12.91
CA ALA A 304 -9.15 -2.03 -11.88
C ALA A 304 -8.65 -0.67 -12.42
N ASP A 305 -8.97 0.42 -11.73
CA ASP A 305 -8.39 1.72 -12.08
C ASP A 305 -6.92 1.81 -11.64
N ILE A 306 -6.57 1.11 -10.54
CA ILE A 306 -5.20 0.92 -10.07
C ILE A 306 -5.08 -0.51 -9.55
N SER A 307 -3.99 -1.19 -9.90
CA SER A 307 -3.75 -2.58 -9.52
C SER A 307 -2.48 -2.74 -8.69
N LEU A 308 -2.59 -3.45 -7.55
CA LEU A 308 -1.50 -3.70 -6.61
C LEU A 308 -1.21 -5.19 -6.45
N ALA A 309 -0.01 -5.62 -6.83
CA ALA A 309 0.46 -6.99 -6.62
C ALA A 309 1.33 -7.12 -5.38
N MET A 310 1.22 -8.27 -4.71
CA MET A 310 2.11 -8.67 -3.63
C MET A 310 3.48 -9.13 -4.19
N GLY A 311 4.58 -8.62 -3.65
CA GLY A 311 5.94 -8.84 -4.12
C GLY A 311 6.52 -10.21 -3.76
N ILE A 312 6.32 -10.68 -2.53
CA ILE A 312 6.83 -11.98 -2.07
C ILE A 312 5.84 -13.08 -2.46
N GLY A 313 4.57 -12.88 -2.11
CA GLY A 313 3.53 -13.86 -2.35
C GLY A 313 3.02 -13.92 -3.79
N GLY A 314 3.13 -12.83 -4.55
CA GLY A 314 2.47 -12.71 -5.85
C GLY A 314 3.12 -13.55 -6.94
N THR A 315 2.29 -14.25 -7.71
CA THR A 315 2.74 -14.96 -8.92
C THR A 315 3.27 -13.98 -9.97
N SER A 316 4.17 -14.43 -10.85
CA SER A 316 4.73 -13.61 -11.94
C SER A 316 3.66 -12.98 -12.83
N ILE A 317 2.62 -13.76 -13.14
CA ILE A 317 1.48 -13.30 -13.95
C ILE A 317 0.78 -12.11 -13.27
N VAL A 318 0.59 -12.15 -11.95
CA VAL A 318 -0.06 -11.07 -11.19
C VAL A 318 0.79 -9.81 -11.17
N LYS A 319 2.11 -9.95 -11.00
CA LYS A 319 3.06 -8.83 -11.03
C LYS A 319 3.10 -8.15 -12.41
N GLU A 320 3.00 -8.93 -13.47
CA GLU A 320 2.94 -8.41 -14.84
C GLU A 320 1.61 -7.71 -15.13
N CYS A 321 0.54 -8.11 -14.46
CA CYS A 321 -0.79 -7.51 -14.59
C CYS A 321 -1.02 -6.31 -13.67
N SER A 322 -0.05 -5.93 -12.84
CA SER A 322 -0.20 -4.88 -11.82
C SER A 322 0.56 -3.60 -12.15
N ASP A 323 -0.01 -2.45 -11.77
CA ASP A 323 0.62 -1.13 -11.90
C ASP A 323 1.68 -0.88 -10.82
N ILE A 324 1.44 -1.40 -9.61
CA ILE A 324 2.31 -1.22 -8.43
C ILE A 324 2.59 -2.58 -7.79
N ILE A 325 3.86 -2.85 -7.48
CA ILE A 325 4.29 -4.07 -6.77
C ILE A 325 4.69 -3.70 -5.35
N VAL A 326 4.02 -4.29 -4.36
CA VAL A 326 4.28 -4.12 -2.93
C VAL A 326 5.32 -5.15 -2.50
N LEU A 327 6.59 -4.73 -2.44
CA LEU A 327 7.73 -5.63 -2.26
C LEU A 327 7.71 -6.42 -0.94
N ASP A 328 7.10 -5.88 0.11
CA ASP A 328 7.10 -6.44 1.47
C ASP A 328 5.81 -7.20 1.82
N ASP A 329 4.87 -7.34 0.89
CA ASP A 329 3.52 -7.89 1.12
C ASP A 329 2.77 -7.24 2.29
N SER A 330 3.10 -5.99 2.66
CA SER A 330 2.47 -5.30 3.78
C SER A 330 1.31 -4.42 3.34
N PHE A 331 0.17 -4.53 4.01
CA PHE A 331 -0.95 -3.62 3.77
C PHE A 331 -0.61 -2.17 4.17
N ALA A 332 0.34 -1.96 5.09
CA ALA A 332 0.81 -0.62 5.46
C ALA A 332 1.48 0.09 4.28
N SER A 333 2.12 -0.63 3.37
CA SER A 333 2.71 -0.07 2.14
C SER A 333 1.63 0.45 1.18
N ILE A 334 0.41 -0.06 1.24
CA ILE A 334 -0.72 0.48 0.46
C ILE A 334 -1.12 1.87 1.01
N LEU A 335 -1.09 2.05 2.34
CA LEU A 335 -1.35 3.37 2.94
C LEU A 335 -0.31 4.40 2.53
N THR A 336 0.97 4.04 2.50
CA THR A 336 2.02 4.96 2.08
C THR A 336 1.82 5.37 0.61
N VAL A 337 1.46 4.42 -0.27
CA VAL A 337 1.10 4.73 -1.67
C VAL A 337 -0.07 5.73 -1.74
N ILE A 338 -1.13 5.54 -0.95
CA ILE A 338 -2.27 6.46 -0.90
C ILE A 338 -1.84 7.85 -0.40
N GLN A 339 -1.02 7.92 0.66
CA GLN A 339 -0.49 9.17 1.20
C GLN A 339 0.33 9.93 0.15
N TRP A 340 1.23 9.24 -0.53
CA TRP A 340 2.04 9.82 -1.61
C TRP A 340 1.19 10.26 -2.79
N GLY A 341 0.17 9.49 -3.19
CA GLY A 341 -0.77 9.89 -4.23
C GLY A 341 -1.53 11.18 -3.90
N ARG A 342 -2.04 11.31 -2.67
CA ARG A 342 -2.71 12.53 -2.19
C ARG A 342 -1.75 13.72 -2.14
N SER A 343 -0.50 13.49 -1.70
CA SER A 343 0.54 14.52 -1.66
C SER A 343 0.87 15.02 -3.07
N LEU A 344 1.11 14.10 -4.00
CA LEU A 344 1.43 14.42 -5.39
C LEU A 344 0.29 15.22 -6.04
N TYR A 345 -0.96 14.81 -5.85
CA TYR A 345 -2.12 15.55 -6.37
C TYR A 345 -2.14 17.01 -5.85
N THR A 346 -1.93 17.19 -4.54
CA THR A 346 -1.89 18.52 -3.91
C THR A 346 -0.69 19.33 -4.42
N ASN A 347 0.48 18.71 -4.60
CA ASN A 347 1.68 19.37 -5.10
C ASN A 347 1.52 19.84 -6.55
N ILE A 348 0.88 19.05 -7.41
CA ILE A 348 0.57 19.45 -8.79
C ILE A 348 -0.43 20.63 -8.79
N GLN A 349 -1.45 20.62 -7.92
CA GLN A 349 -2.37 21.75 -7.78
C GLN A 349 -1.63 23.05 -7.42
N ARG A 350 -0.70 22.98 -6.45
CA ARG A 350 0.14 24.11 -6.02
C ARG A 350 1.02 24.63 -7.16
N PHE A 351 1.67 23.72 -7.89
CA PHE A 351 2.50 24.06 -9.04
C PHE A 351 1.70 24.73 -10.15
N VAL A 352 0.52 24.19 -10.50
CA VAL A 352 -0.34 24.77 -11.53
C VAL A 352 -0.84 26.16 -11.12
N GLN A 353 -1.23 26.35 -9.86
CA GLN A 353 -1.62 27.67 -9.33
C GLN A 353 -0.48 28.68 -9.44
N PHE A 354 0.74 28.27 -9.06
CA PHE A 354 1.92 29.11 -9.15
C PHE A 354 2.19 29.54 -10.61
N ARG A 355 2.28 28.57 -11.53
CA ARG A 355 2.56 28.82 -12.95
C ARG A 355 1.50 29.68 -13.62
N LEU A 356 0.23 29.45 -13.29
CA LEU A 356 -0.88 30.25 -13.81
C LEU A 356 -0.76 31.71 -13.34
N THR A 357 -0.39 31.94 -12.08
CA THR A 357 -0.20 33.30 -11.52
C THR A 357 0.95 34.04 -12.21
N VAL A 358 2.09 33.38 -12.42
CA VAL A 358 3.26 33.94 -13.12
C VAL A 358 2.88 34.31 -14.57
N SER A 359 2.25 33.40 -15.29
CA SER A 359 1.90 33.59 -16.71
C SER A 359 0.83 34.68 -16.89
N ALA A 360 -0.22 34.66 -16.07
CA ALA A 360 -1.31 35.63 -16.16
C ALA A 360 -0.85 37.05 -15.81
N SER A 361 -0.07 37.20 -14.74
CA SER A 361 0.46 38.51 -14.33
C SER A 361 1.42 39.09 -15.39
N ALA A 362 2.36 38.29 -15.90
CA ALA A 362 3.27 38.72 -16.97
C ALA A 362 2.51 39.17 -18.23
N LEU A 363 1.53 38.38 -18.67
CA LEU A 363 0.73 38.68 -19.86
C LEU A 363 -0.07 39.98 -19.69
N ILE A 364 -0.80 40.12 -18.58
CA ILE A 364 -1.64 41.31 -18.34
C ILE A 364 -0.79 42.58 -18.28
N ILE A 365 0.35 42.54 -17.57
CA ILE A 365 1.25 43.69 -17.47
C ILE A 365 1.79 44.07 -18.86
N CYS A 366 2.30 43.11 -19.61
CA CYS A 366 2.81 43.37 -20.96
C CYS A 366 1.75 43.96 -21.87
N VAL A 367 0.52 43.45 -21.85
CA VAL A 367 -0.59 43.96 -22.68
C VAL A 367 -0.99 45.38 -22.27
N VAL A 368 -1.21 45.64 -20.98
CA VAL A 368 -1.65 46.96 -20.51
C VAL A 368 -0.62 48.04 -20.81
N VAL A 369 0.66 47.75 -20.58
CA VAL A 369 1.75 48.72 -20.84
C VAL A 369 1.95 48.93 -22.33
N ALA A 370 1.90 47.87 -23.14
CA ALA A 370 2.03 47.99 -24.60
C ALA A 370 0.90 48.84 -25.20
N VAL A 371 -0.33 48.70 -24.71
CA VAL A 371 -1.48 49.50 -25.19
C VAL A 371 -1.40 50.96 -24.73
N HIS A 372 -0.97 51.23 -23.50
CA HIS A 372 -0.96 52.59 -22.95
C HIS A 372 0.29 53.38 -23.38
N SER A 373 1.47 52.80 -23.20
CA SER A 373 2.76 53.47 -23.39
C SER A 373 3.44 53.13 -24.71
N HIS A 374 2.93 52.17 -25.49
CA HIS A 374 3.60 51.65 -26.71
C HIS A 374 5.00 51.09 -26.42
N GLU A 375 5.27 50.74 -25.17
CA GLU A 375 6.53 50.21 -24.66
C GLU A 375 6.34 48.79 -24.14
N ILE A 376 7.42 48.01 -24.15
CA ILE A 376 7.40 46.65 -23.60
C ILE A 376 8.10 46.70 -22.23
N PRO A 377 7.37 46.48 -21.12
CA PRO A 377 7.92 46.62 -19.77
C PRO A 377 8.96 45.53 -19.43
N LEU A 378 8.80 44.35 -20.03
CA LEU A 378 9.67 43.19 -19.84
C LEU A 378 10.25 42.74 -21.19
N ASN A 379 11.58 42.75 -21.31
CA ASN A 379 12.24 42.31 -22.54
C ASN A 379 12.03 40.80 -22.77
N VAL A 380 12.17 40.33 -24.01
CA VAL A 380 12.10 38.91 -24.39
C VAL A 380 13.08 38.07 -23.57
N ALA A 381 14.31 38.55 -23.34
CA ALA A 381 15.30 37.88 -22.51
C ALA A 381 14.87 37.78 -21.02
N GLN A 382 14.17 38.79 -20.50
CA GLN A 382 13.66 38.82 -19.13
C GLN A 382 12.46 37.89 -18.96
N LEU A 383 11.57 37.82 -19.95
CA LEU A 383 10.47 36.85 -19.97
C LEU A 383 10.99 35.42 -20.08
N LEU A 384 12.01 35.19 -20.90
CA LEU A 384 12.68 33.89 -20.98
C LEU A 384 13.32 33.51 -19.65
N TRP A 385 13.97 34.45 -18.96
CA TRP A 385 14.53 34.22 -17.63
C TRP A 385 13.48 33.76 -16.62
N VAL A 386 12.32 34.44 -16.57
CA VAL A 386 11.20 34.04 -15.71
C VAL A 386 10.70 32.64 -16.07
N ASN A 387 10.38 32.40 -17.34
CA ASN A 387 9.79 31.14 -17.78
C ASN A 387 10.77 29.96 -17.71
N LEU A 388 12.08 30.20 -17.78
CA LEU A 388 13.07 29.12 -17.73
C LEU A 388 13.47 28.80 -16.30
N LEU A 389 13.82 29.81 -15.49
CA LEU A 389 14.43 29.54 -14.18
C LEU A 389 13.42 29.57 -13.05
N ILE A 390 12.54 30.56 -12.99
CA ILE A 390 11.54 30.63 -11.92
C ILE A 390 10.56 29.46 -12.04
N ASP A 391 10.12 29.13 -13.25
CA ASP A 391 9.23 27.98 -13.46
C ASP A 391 9.93 26.65 -13.17
N THR A 392 11.19 26.46 -13.58
CA THR A 392 11.89 25.18 -13.36
C THR A 392 12.22 24.96 -11.89
N PHE A 393 12.77 25.98 -11.20
CA PHE A 393 13.09 25.85 -9.79
C PHE A 393 11.84 25.86 -8.91
N GLY A 394 10.83 26.67 -9.25
CA GLY A 394 9.54 26.66 -8.55
C GLY A 394 8.79 25.34 -8.74
N ALA A 395 8.84 24.72 -9.93
CA ALA A 395 8.32 23.38 -10.15
C ALA A 395 9.02 22.36 -9.27
N LEU A 396 10.36 22.36 -9.25
CA LEU A 396 11.15 21.43 -8.45
C LEU A 396 10.84 21.59 -6.95
N ALA A 397 10.71 22.81 -6.47
CA ALA A 397 10.43 23.14 -5.08
C ALA A 397 9.03 22.70 -4.64
N LEU A 398 8.00 22.98 -5.44
CA LEU A 398 6.60 22.69 -5.11
C LEU A 398 6.22 21.23 -5.39
N ALA A 399 6.83 20.57 -6.38
CA ALA A 399 6.55 19.17 -6.69
C ALA A 399 7.15 18.22 -5.64
N SER A 400 8.32 18.56 -5.09
CA SER A 400 9.11 17.69 -4.19
C SER A 400 8.72 17.80 -2.71
N GLU A 401 7.55 18.36 -2.39
CA GLU A 401 7.12 18.45 -1.00
C GLU A 401 6.71 17.08 -0.45
N PRO A 402 7.24 16.69 0.73
CA PRO A 402 6.87 15.43 1.36
C PRO A 402 5.42 15.43 1.85
N PRO A 403 4.79 14.24 1.98
CA PRO A 403 3.42 14.11 2.48
C PRO A 403 3.28 14.67 3.90
N ILE A 404 2.13 15.29 4.17
CA ILE A 404 1.76 15.83 5.49
C ILE A 404 0.81 14.84 6.16
N ASP A 405 1.03 14.54 7.45
CA ASP A 405 0.26 13.53 8.20
C ASP A 405 -1.26 13.78 8.21
N ASN A 406 -1.69 15.04 8.07
CA ASN A 406 -3.10 15.42 8.01
C ASN A 406 -3.81 15.04 6.70
N LEU A 407 -3.10 14.57 5.67
CA LEU A 407 -3.69 14.18 4.38
C LEU A 407 -4.62 12.97 4.49
N MET A 408 -4.40 12.09 5.48
CA MET A 408 -5.23 10.91 5.72
C MET A 408 -6.52 11.21 6.50
N ARG A 409 -6.77 12.47 6.87
CA ARG A 409 -8.03 12.88 7.54
C ARG A 409 -9.07 13.44 6.58
N ARG A 410 -8.71 13.59 5.30
CA ARG A 410 -9.60 14.16 4.28
C ARG A 410 -10.31 13.05 3.50
N PRO A 411 -11.55 13.26 3.06
CA PRO A 411 -12.21 12.32 2.16
C PRO A 411 -11.50 12.27 0.79
N PRO A 412 -11.67 11.17 0.03
CA PRO A 412 -11.15 11.08 -1.34
C PRO A 412 -11.76 12.14 -2.26
N VAL A 413 -10.97 12.61 -3.23
CA VAL A 413 -11.44 13.55 -4.26
C VAL A 413 -12.36 12.80 -5.23
N ARG A 414 -13.58 13.31 -5.43
CA ARG A 414 -14.54 12.71 -6.38
C ARG A 414 -14.06 12.85 -7.83
N LYS A 415 -14.38 11.85 -8.64
CA LYS A 415 -14.16 11.90 -10.09
C LYS A 415 -14.97 13.06 -10.69
N GLY A 416 -14.29 13.97 -11.40
CA GLY A 416 -14.92 15.18 -11.97
C GLY A 416 -14.96 16.40 -11.06
N ALA A 417 -14.42 16.33 -9.83
CA ALA A 417 -14.20 17.53 -9.03
C ALA A 417 -13.22 18.49 -9.75
N PRO A 418 -13.44 19.81 -9.69
CA PRO A 418 -12.59 20.76 -10.39
C PRO A 418 -11.16 20.72 -9.83
N PHE A 419 -10.18 20.60 -10.73
CA PHE A 419 -8.76 20.53 -10.35
C PHE A 419 -8.29 21.79 -9.63
N ILE A 420 -8.81 22.97 -9.99
CA ILE A 420 -8.58 24.23 -9.28
C ILE A 420 -9.85 24.56 -8.49
N THR A 421 -9.75 24.59 -7.16
CA THR A 421 -10.89 24.87 -6.29
C THR A 421 -11.31 26.35 -6.37
N LYS A 422 -12.53 26.67 -5.94
CA LYS A 422 -13.01 28.07 -5.88
C LYS A 422 -12.10 28.94 -5.00
N LEU A 423 -11.59 28.38 -3.91
CA LEU A 423 -10.64 29.04 -3.02
C LEU A 423 -9.30 29.34 -3.72
N MET A 424 -8.77 28.37 -4.48
CA MET A 424 -7.56 28.59 -5.29
C MET A 424 -7.78 29.69 -6.34
N TRP A 425 -8.95 29.72 -7.00
CA TRP A 425 -9.31 30.79 -7.93
C TRP A 425 -9.37 32.16 -7.24
N ALA A 426 -10.00 32.26 -6.07
CA ALA A 426 -10.10 33.52 -5.33
C ALA A 426 -8.71 34.05 -4.94
N LYS A 427 -7.82 33.17 -4.46
CA LYS A 427 -6.42 33.52 -4.17
C LYS A 427 -5.67 33.96 -5.42
N PHE A 428 -5.80 33.20 -6.51
CA PHE A 428 -5.20 33.53 -7.81
C PHE A 428 -5.61 34.92 -8.29
N VAL A 429 -6.91 35.23 -8.33
CA VAL A 429 -7.42 36.52 -8.81
C VAL A 429 -6.88 37.67 -7.97
N LEU A 430 -6.93 37.53 -6.64
CA LEU A 430 -6.45 38.56 -5.72
C LEU A 430 -4.95 38.82 -5.88
N GLN A 431 -4.17 37.75 -6.05
CA GLN A 431 -2.73 37.84 -6.18
C GLN A 431 -2.32 38.45 -7.53
N VAL A 432 -2.95 38.03 -8.63
CA VAL A 432 -2.73 38.65 -9.95
C VAL A 432 -3.14 40.12 -9.92
N ALA A 433 -4.29 40.46 -9.32
CA ALA A 433 -4.73 41.85 -9.21
C ALA A 433 -3.73 42.71 -8.44
N TYR A 434 -3.19 42.21 -7.32
CA TYR A 434 -2.15 42.90 -6.58
C TYR A 434 -0.87 43.08 -7.41
N GLN A 435 -0.33 41.99 -7.99
CA GLN A 435 0.92 42.03 -8.77
C GLN A 435 0.81 42.99 -9.96
N VAL A 436 -0.30 42.93 -10.70
CA VAL A 436 -0.57 43.83 -11.83
C VAL A 436 -0.66 45.27 -11.33
N THR A 437 -1.43 45.55 -10.28
CA THR A 437 -1.61 46.92 -9.77
C THR A 437 -0.29 47.52 -9.26
N ALA A 438 0.46 46.77 -8.46
CA ALA A 438 1.73 47.23 -7.89
C ALA A 438 2.78 47.50 -8.98
N LEU A 439 2.88 46.63 -9.98
CA LEU A 439 3.87 46.77 -11.05
C LEU A 439 3.47 47.80 -12.10
N LEU A 440 2.18 47.98 -12.39
CA LEU A 440 1.70 49.08 -13.22
C LEU A 440 1.92 50.43 -12.52
N LEU A 441 1.67 50.51 -11.22
CA LEU A 441 1.94 51.71 -10.44
C LEU A 441 3.44 52.05 -10.47
N LEU A 442 4.30 51.04 -10.33
CA LEU A 442 5.74 51.21 -10.44
C LEU A 442 6.19 51.56 -11.87
N ASN A 443 5.52 51.08 -12.91
CA ASN A 443 5.87 51.40 -14.29
C ASN A 443 5.42 52.81 -14.72
N PHE A 444 4.22 53.23 -14.34
CA PHE A 444 3.70 54.56 -14.71
C PHE A 444 4.18 55.68 -13.79
N HIS A 445 4.26 55.44 -12.48
CA HIS A 445 4.64 56.45 -11.50
C HIS A 445 6.08 56.26 -10.97
N GLY A 446 6.81 55.25 -11.45
CA GLY A 446 8.17 54.94 -10.99
C GLY A 446 9.14 56.10 -11.11
N GLU A 447 9.05 56.90 -12.18
CA GLU A 447 9.96 58.03 -12.42
C GLU A 447 9.80 59.12 -11.36
N SER A 448 8.57 59.39 -10.93
CA SER A 448 8.23 60.32 -9.85
C SER A 448 8.56 59.74 -8.46
N ILE A 449 8.23 58.45 -8.23
CA ILE A 449 8.48 57.76 -6.95
C ILE A 449 9.98 57.62 -6.65
N LEU A 450 10.80 57.37 -7.68
CA LEU A 450 12.25 57.21 -7.57
C LEU A 450 13.01 58.53 -7.67
N LYS A 451 12.33 59.67 -7.88
CA LYS A 451 12.91 61.00 -8.07
C LYS A 451 14.03 61.01 -9.13
N LEU A 452 13.77 60.41 -10.28
CA LEU A 452 14.77 60.23 -11.35
C LEU A 452 14.91 61.43 -12.30
N GLU A 453 14.22 62.54 -12.02
CA GLU A 453 14.10 63.73 -12.87
C GLU A 453 15.44 64.39 -13.27
N ASN A 454 16.55 64.11 -12.54
CA ASN A 454 17.86 64.75 -12.75
C ASN A 454 18.90 63.88 -13.50
N LYS A 455 18.53 62.74 -14.09
CA LYS A 455 19.45 61.85 -14.85
C LYS A 455 19.04 61.75 -16.32
N SER A 456 19.94 61.30 -17.19
CA SER A 456 19.65 61.12 -18.62
C SER A 456 18.42 60.20 -18.82
N LEU A 457 17.52 60.58 -19.73
CA LEU A 457 16.24 59.90 -19.97
C LEU A 457 16.41 58.40 -20.26
N ASP A 458 17.43 58.02 -21.04
CA ASP A 458 17.73 56.61 -21.36
C ASP A 458 18.19 55.80 -20.14
N HIS A 459 18.93 56.42 -19.21
CA HIS A 459 19.36 55.75 -17.99
C HIS A 459 18.20 55.58 -17.00
N ALA A 460 17.35 56.61 -16.86
CA ALA A 460 16.16 56.54 -16.02
C ALA A 460 15.19 55.44 -16.49
N TYR A 461 14.99 55.31 -17.80
CA TYR A 461 14.17 54.27 -18.42
C TYR A 461 14.69 52.85 -18.14
N LYS A 462 16.00 52.62 -18.32
CA LYS A 462 16.63 51.31 -18.05
C LYS A 462 16.58 50.92 -16.57
N VAL A 463 16.76 51.88 -15.66
CA VAL A 463 16.64 51.65 -14.21
C VAL A 463 15.21 51.30 -13.84
N LYS A 464 14.21 52.00 -14.39
CA LYS A 464 12.78 51.70 -14.19
C LYS A 464 12.45 50.27 -14.63
N ASN A 465 12.81 49.88 -15.86
CA ASN A 465 12.49 48.54 -16.38
C ASN A 465 13.23 47.44 -15.59
N THR A 466 14.46 47.70 -15.16
CA THR A 466 15.19 46.77 -14.29
C THR A 466 14.50 46.61 -12.92
N LEU A 467 13.97 47.70 -12.36
CA LEU A 467 13.23 47.65 -11.09
C LEU A 467 11.90 46.92 -11.23
N VAL A 468 11.16 47.13 -12.33
CA VAL A 468 9.93 46.38 -12.65
C VAL A 468 10.24 44.89 -12.74
N PHE A 469 11.27 44.52 -13.50
CA PHE A 469 11.72 43.14 -13.64
C PHE A 469 12.12 42.51 -12.30
N ASN A 470 12.93 43.20 -11.49
CA ASN A 470 13.36 42.68 -10.19
C ASN A 470 12.20 42.53 -9.21
N SER A 471 11.31 43.53 -9.16
CA SER A 471 10.11 43.49 -8.32
C SER A 471 9.18 42.35 -8.73
N PHE A 472 9.05 42.09 -10.04
CA PHE A 472 8.27 40.97 -10.56
C PHE A 472 8.86 39.62 -10.12
N VAL A 473 10.17 39.42 -10.24
CA VAL A 473 10.83 38.19 -9.78
C VAL A 473 10.61 37.96 -8.28
N PHE A 474 10.80 38.97 -7.44
CA PHE A 474 10.54 38.83 -6.01
C PHE A 474 9.07 38.56 -5.70
N CYS A 475 8.13 39.16 -6.43
CA CYS A 475 6.71 38.81 -6.30
C CYS A 475 6.47 37.32 -6.57
N GLN A 476 7.20 36.70 -7.49
CA GLN A 476 7.08 35.26 -7.75
C GLN A 476 7.74 34.42 -6.64
N VAL A 477 8.91 34.81 -6.14
CA VAL A 477 9.52 34.12 -4.99
C VAL A 477 8.58 34.12 -3.78
N PHE A 478 7.95 35.24 -3.46
CA PHE A 478 6.98 35.33 -2.37
C PHE A 478 5.65 34.61 -2.67
N ASN A 479 5.24 34.57 -3.94
CA ASN A 479 4.09 33.77 -4.39
C ASN A 479 4.31 32.27 -4.15
N GLU A 480 5.52 31.78 -4.40
CA GLU A 480 5.89 30.37 -4.19
C GLU A 480 5.65 29.93 -2.73
N PHE A 481 5.98 30.78 -1.75
CA PHE A 481 5.70 30.52 -0.33
C PHE A 481 4.20 30.46 -0.01
N GLU A 482 3.37 31.28 -0.64
CA GLU A 482 1.92 31.28 -0.42
C GLU A 482 1.26 30.07 -1.08
N CYS A 483 1.68 29.70 -2.30
CA CYS A 483 1.19 28.50 -2.99
C CYS A 483 1.50 27.23 -2.18
N ARG A 484 2.67 27.16 -1.54
CA ARG A 484 3.06 26.05 -0.64
C ARG A 484 2.07 25.84 0.51
N THR A 485 1.69 26.92 1.20
CA THR A 485 0.90 26.85 2.45
C THR A 485 -0.61 27.07 2.25
N HIS A 486 -1.18 26.50 1.18
CA HIS A 486 -2.60 26.66 0.84
C HIS A 486 -3.56 26.33 2.00
N ASP A 487 -3.20 25.36 2.86
CA ASP A 487 -4.09 24.82 3.89
C ASP A 487 -3.70 25.10 5.35
N GLN A 488 -2.49 25.59 5.59
CA GLN A 488 -1.95 25.78 6.95
C GLN A 488 -1.93 27.26 7.35
N THR A 489 -2.32 27.53 8.59
CA THR A 489 -2.35 28.88 9.18
C THR A 489 -0.96 29.48 9.36
N ASN A 490 0.10 28.67 9.38
CA ASN A 490 1.49 29.09 9.56
C ASN A 490 2.31 28.94 8.27
N ILE A 491 2.88 30.05 7.77
CA ILE A 491 3.74 30.10 6.56
C ILE A 491 5.08 29.41 6.82
N PHE A 492 5.65 29.63 8.01
CA PHE A 492 7.02 29.24 8.35
C PHE A 492 7.15 27.83 8.93
N SER A 493 6.02 27.16 9.21
CA SER A 493 6.07 25.81 9.76
C SER A 493 6.56 24.83 8.69
N GLY A 494 7.62 24.08 8.99
CA GLY A 494 8.16 23.07 8.07
C GLY A 494 9.02 23.62 6.92
N ILE A 495 9.30 24.92 6.84
CA ILE A 495 10.21 25.46 5.81
C ILE A 495 11.62 24.90 5.98
N LEU A 496 12.14 24.91 7.21
CA LEU A 496 13.47 24.40 7.52
C LEU A 496 13.60 22.88 7.41
N LYS A 497 12.47 22.14 7.41
CA LYS A 497 12.45 20.68 7.28
C LYS A 497 12.63 20.24 5.82
N ASN A 498 12.24 21.08 4.86
CA ASN A 498 12.41 20.78 3.44
C ASN A 498 13.63 21.51 2.88
N HIS A 499 14.80 20.86 2.96
CA HIS A 499 16.06 21.41 2.47
C HIS A 499 16.05 21.68 0.96
N LEU A 500 15.31 20.90 0.17
CA LEU A 500 15.20 21.12 -1.28
C LEU A 500 14.48 22.44 -1.59
N PHE A 501 13.35 22.70 -0.95
CA PHE A 501 12.60 23.95 -1.11
C PHE A 501 13.41 25.17 -0.66
N LEU A 502 14.14 25.07 0.46
CA LEU A 502 14.99 26.16 0.91
C LEU A 502 16.17 26.39 -0.06
N GLY A 503 16.76 25.31 -0.56
CA GLY A 503 17.84 25.34 -1.55
C GLY A 503 17.43 26.00 -2.86
N THR A 504 16.27 25.66 -3.42
CA THR A 504 15.78 26.26 -4.68
C THR A 504 15.52 27.75 -4.55
N ILE A 505 14.98 28.21 -3.42
CA ILE A 505 14.74 29.65 -3.18
C ILE A 505 16.05 30.41 -3.04
N ILE A 506 17.00 29.89 -2.26
CA ILE A 506 18.33 30.50 -2.11
C ILE A 506 19.03 30.60 -3.47
N ILE A 507 19.01 29.52 -4.26
CA ILE A 507 19.60 29.49 -5.61
C ILE A 507 18.92 30.53 -6.50
N THR A 508 17.59 30.63 -6.47
CA THR A 508 16.84 31.60 -7.29
C THR A 508 17.21 33.04 -6.93
N VAL A 509 17.32 33.37 -5.64
CA VAL A 509 17.72 34.71 -5.19
C VAL A 509 19.17 35.02 -5.58
N ILE A 510 20.10 34.06 -5.42
CA ILE A 510 21.51 34.24 -5.82
C ILE A 510 21.62 34.46 -7.33
N LEU A 511 20.93 33.65 -8.13
CA LEU A 511 20.91 33.80 -9.60
C LEU A 511 20.32 35.15 -10.01
N GLN A 512 19.28 35.62 -9.32
CA GLN A 512 18.70 36.93 -9.58
C GLN A 512 19.69 38.07 -9.27
N VAL A 513 20.45 37.99 -8.17
CA VAL A 513 21.51 38.96 -7.86
C VAL A 513 22.60 38.95 -8.93
N ILE A 514 23.04 37.77 -9.38
CA ILE A 514 24.04 37.63 -10.44
C ILE A 514 23.54 38.25 -11.75
N VAL A 515 22.27 38.05 -12.11
CA VAL A 515 21.70 38.63 -13.34
C VAL A 515 21.71 40.15 -13.33
N ILE A 516 21.34 40.75 -12.20
CA ILE A 516 21.24 42.21 -12.10
C ILE A 516 22.62 42.86 -12.02
N GLU A 517 23.56 42.28 -11.28
CA GLU A 517 24.86 42.90 -11.03
C GLU A 517 25.92 42.58 -12.10
N CYS A 518 25.87 41.37 -12.68
CA CYS A 518 26.90 40.83 -13.58
C CYS A 518 26.45 40.65 -15.03
N LEU A 519 25.18 40.32 -15.31
CA LEU A 519 24.69 40.04 -16.69
C LEU A 519 23.91 41.19 -17.35
N GLY A 520 24.12 42.43 -16.89
CA GLY A 520 23.43 43.63 -17.39
C GLY A 520 23.43 43.80 -18.92
N ILE A 521 24.54 43.41 -19.58
CA ILE A 521 24.72 43.56 -21.03
C ILE A 521 23.79 42.61 -21.82
N PHE A 522 23.60 41.37 -21.35
CA PHE A 522 22.80 40.37 -22.07
C PHE A 522 21.30 40.52 -21.81
N ILE A 523 20.91 40.93 -20.61
CA ILE A 523 19.50 40.99 -20.17
C ILE A 523 18.96 42.43 -20.23
N SER A 524 19.80 43.39 -20.66
CA SER A 524 19.48 44.83 -20.71
C SER A 524 19.08 45.39 -19.34
N THR A 525 19.77 44.97 -18.28
CA THR A 525 19.55 45.43 -16.90
C THR A 525 20.66 46.37 -16.43
N VAL A 526 20.33 47.25 -15.48
CA VAL A 526 21.27 48.18 -14.85
C VAL A 526 21.44 47.81 -13.38
N ARG A 527 22.65 47.98 -12.83
CA ARG A 527 22.93 47.75 -11.42
C ARG A 527 21.99 48.57 -10.54
N LEU A 528 21.36 47.90 -9.58
CA LEU A 528 20.37 48.50 -8.68
C LEU A 528 21.04 48.94 -7.37
N ASP A 529 20.62 50.08 -6.85
CA ASP A 529 21.06 50.53 -5.53
C ASP A 529 20.39 49.72 -4.42
N TRP A 530 20.98 49.68 -3.23
CA TRP A 530 20.46 48.89 -2.11
C TRP A 530 19.02 49.29 -1.72
N LYS A 531 18.67 50.58 -1.88
CA LYS A 531 17.30 51.09 -1.66
C LYS A 531 16.31 50.50 -2.66
N GLN A 532 16.72 50.33 -3.91
CA GLN A 532 15.89 49.79 -4.98
C GLN A 532 15.67 48.28 -4.81
N TRP A 533 16.69 47.57 -4.34
CA TRP A 533 16.55 46.18 -3.89
C TRP A 533 15.55 46.05 -2.75
N LEU A 534 15.62 46.91 -1.73
CA LEU A 534 14.69 46.89 -0.60
C LEU A 534 13.23 47.15 -1.04
N ILE A 535 13.02 48.11 -1.96
CA ILE A 535 11.69 48.38 -2.54
C ILE A 535 11.17 47.14 -3.27
N SER A 536 12.01 46.49 -4.09
CA SER A 536 11.63 45.29 -4.85
C SER A 536 11.20 44.14 -3.92
N ILE A 537 11.98 43.89 -2.87
CA ILE A 537 11.70 42.87 -1.85
C ILE A 537 10.42 43.24 -1.08
N GLY A 538 10.25 44.51 -0.71
CA GLY A 538 9.07 45.01 -0.01
C GLY A 538 7.78 44.77 -0.80
N ILE A 539 7.78 45.10 -2.10
CA ILE A 539 6.62 44.86 -2.98
C ILE A 539 6.26 43.38 -3.02
N GLY A 540 7.27 42.50 -3.12
CA GLY A 540 7.08 41.06 -3.06
C GLY A 540 6.51 40.57 -1.74
N PHE A 541 7.02 41.06 -0.61
CA PHE A 541 6.51 40.73 0.71
C PHE A 541 5.04 41.17 0.90
N PHE A 542 4.69 42.38 0.47
CA PHE A 542 3.30 42.84 0.50
C PHE A 542 2.38 42.01 -0.42
N SER A 543 2.89 41.44 -1.53
CA SER A 543 2.13 40.50 -2.37
C SER A 543 1.67 39.27 -1.58
N GLN A 544 2.53 38.78 -0.69
CA GLN A 544 2.21 37.64 0.16
C GLN A 544 1.14 37.99 1.19
N VAL A 545 1.27 39.15 1.85
CA VAL A 545 0.29 39.63 2.84
C VAL A 545 -1.07 39.87 2.20
N ALA A 546 -1.10 40.53 1.04
CA ALA A 546 -2.32 40.86 0.31
C ALA A 546 -3.10 39.60 -0.11
N GLY A 547 -2.42 38.55 -0.58
CA GLY A 547 -3.06 37.29 -0.97
C GLY A 547 -3.68 36.52 0.19
N ARG A 548 -3.27 36.78 1.43
CA ARG A 548 -3.58 35.97 2.61
C ARG A 548 -4.59 36.63 3.56
N PHE A 549 -4.48 37.94 3.76
CA PHE A 549 -5.28 38.71 4.72
C PHE A 549 -6.80 38.47 4.62
N PRO A 550 -7.46 38.51 3.45
CA PRO A 550 -8.91 38.33 3.37
C PRO A 550 -9.37 36.92 3.75
N PHE A 551 -8.54 35.89 3.52
CA PHE A 551 -8.91 34.50 3.83
C PHE A 551 -8.64 34.11 5.29
N GLN A 552 -7.73 34.81 5.96
CA GLN A 552 -7.53 34.67 7.42
C GLN A 552 -8.56 35.47 8.23
N ALA A 553 -8.96 36.65 7.74
CA ALA A 553 -9.95 37.49 8.40
C ALA A 553 -11.39 36.99 8.20
N PHE A 554 -11.68 36.34 7.08
CA PHE A 554 -13.03 35.89 6.72
C PHE A 554 -13.08 34.39 6.42
N PRO A 555 -13.23 33.53 7.45
CA PRO A 555 -13.25 32.07 7.31
C PRO A 555 -14.39 31.54 6.42
N TYR A 556 -15.47 32.31 6.24
CA TYR A 556 -16.60 31.93 5.38
C TYR A 556 -16.21 31.89 3.89
N LEU A 557 -15.13 32.55 3.47
CA LEU A 557 -14.60 32.48 2.10
C LEU A 557 -13.84 31.17 1.82
N ARG A 558 -13.60 30.34 2.85
CA ARG A 558 -12.87 29.06 2.76
C ARG A 558 -13.77 27.90 2.35
N ASN A 559 -15.08 28.01 2.61
CA ASN A 559 -16.11 27.02 2.25
C ASN A 559 -16.83 27.45 0.97
#